data_AF-A0A5J5D244-F1
#
_entry.id   AF-A0A5J5D244-F1
#
_cell.length_a   1.000
_cell.length_b   1.000
_cell.length_c   1.000
_cell.angle_alpha   90.00
_cell.angle_beta   90.00
_cell.angle_gamma   90.00
#
_symmetry.space_group_name_H-M   'P 1'
#
loop_
_entity.id
_entity.type
_entity.pdbx_description
1 polymer ?
#
loop_
_entity_poly.entity_id
_entity_poly.type
_entity_poly.pdbx_seq_one_letter_code
_entity_poly.pdbx_strand_id
1 'polypeptide(L)'
;MGYGDRTSTFCGTPEFLAPEVLTDTSYTRAVDCIVNDEVRYPRFLSSEAIGVMRRLLRRNPERRLGSGEKDAEERKVPPPFVPTIGGKEDVSNFDVEFTAEAPTLTPPRERRTLSRKEQDYFKDFDYVSDLC
;
A
#
# COMPACT_ATOMS: atom_id res chain seq x y z
N MET A 1 -4.30 -5.26 -14.56
CA MET A 1 -5.16 -6.22 -13.84
C MET A 1 -6.54 -5.62 -13.69
N GLY A 2 -7.57 -6.36 -14.10
CA GLY A 2 -8.98 -5.99 -13.97
C GLY A 2 -9.64 -6.57 -12.72
N TYR A 3 -10.95 -6.34 -12.60
CA TYR A 3 -11.78 -6.97 -11.57
C TYR A 3 -11.90 -8.49 -11.82
N GLY A 4 -11.55 -9.30 -10.82
CA GLY A 4 -11.54 -10.77 -10.92
C GLY A 4 -10.17 -11.41 -11.20
N ASP A 5 -9.16 -10.63 -11.59
CA ASP A 5 -7.80 -11.16 -11.79
C ASP A 5 -7.20 -11.70 -10.48
N ARG A 6 -6.48 -12.82 -10.58
CA ARG A 6 -5.75 -13.45 -9.47
C ARG A 6 -4.25 -13.46 -9.73
N THR A 7 -3.46 -13.43 -8.66
CA THR A 7 -1.99 -13.61 -8.68
C THR A 7 -1.54 -14.50 -7.52
N SER A 8 -0.28 -14.95 -7.54
CA SER A 8 0.31 -15.91 -6.60
C SER A 8 1.63 -15.44 -5.99
N THR A 9 2.00 -14.17 -6.17
CA THR A 9 3.27 -13.61 -5.70
C THR A 9 3.29 -13.46 -4.18
N PHE A 10 4.07 -14.26 -3.46
CA PHE A 10 4.20 -14.08 -2.01
C PHE A 10 5.04 -12.83 -1.68
N CYS A 11 4.39 -11.70 -1.41
CA CYS A 11 5.04 -10.44 -1.07
C CYS A 11 4.18 -9.55 -0.16
N GLY A 12 4.84 -8.69 0.62
CA GLY A 12 4.21 -7.74 1.55
C GLY A 12 4.87 -7.80 2.94
N THR A 13 4.48 -6.88 3.82
CA THR A 13 4.98 -6.85 5.21
C THR A 13 4.26 -7.92 6.04
N PRO A 14 4.97 -8.87 6.70
CA PRO A 14 4.36 -10.04 7.34
C PRO A 14 3.19 -9.76 8.29
N GLU A 15 3.27 -8.68 9.07
CA GLU A 15 2.25 -8.27 10.04
C GLU A 15 0.93 -7.82 9.40
N PHE A 16 0.94 -7.52 8.10
CA PHE A 16 -0.20 -7.01 7.34
C PHE A 16 -0.69 -7.97 6.24
N LEU A 17 -0.04 -9.13 6.07
CA LEU A 17 -0.45 -10.12 5.08
C LEU A 17 -1.86 -10.65 5.37
N ALA A 18 -2.69 -10.73 4.33
CA ALA A 18 -4.03 -11.31 4.43
C ALA A 18 -3.96 -12.85 4.53
N PRO A 19 -4.93 -13.51 5.21
CA PRO A 19 -4.93 -14.97 5.38
C PRO A 19 -4.74 -15.76 4.09
N GLU A 20 -5.41 -15.33 3.01
CA GLU A 20 -5.37 -15.95 1.69
C GLU A 20 -3.97 -15.97 1.06
N VAL A 21 -3.08 -15.04 1.43
CA VAL A 21 -1.67 -15.04 0.97
C VAL A 21 -0.85 -16.13 1.68
N LEU A 22 -1.27 -16.55 2.88
CA LEU A 22 -0.60 -17.59 3.66
C LEU A 22 -1.18 -19.00 3.43
N THR A 23 -2.46 -19.10 3.02
CA THR A 23 -3.17 -20.40 2.88
C THR A 23 -3.43 -20.83 1.44
N ASP A 24 -3.61 -19.89 0.51
CA ASP A 24 -4.12 -20.19 -0.82
C ASP A 24 -3.03 -20.00 -1.89
N THR A 25 -3.10 -20.77 -2.97
CA THR A 25 -2.13 -20.69 -4.08
C THR A 25 -2.34 -19.48 -5.00
N SER A 26 -3.44 -18.74 -4.85
CA SER A 26 -3.69 -17.49 -5.56
C SER A 26 -4.73 -16.63 -4.85
N TYR A 27 -4.57 -15.31 -4.93
CA TYR A 27 -5.43 -14.31 -4.28
C TYR A 27 -5.82 -13.20 -5.28
N THR A 28 -6.92 -12.49 -5.02
CA THR A 28 -7.39 -11.36 -5.86
C THR A 28 -6.80 -10.04 -5.38
N ARG A 29 -7.03 -8.93 -6.11
CA ARG A 29 -6.51 -7.59 -5.77
C ARG A 29 -6.83 -7.08 -4.35
N ALA A 30 -7.89 -7.58 -3.71
CA ALA A 30 -8.27 -7.19 -2.34
C ALA A 30 -7.47 -7.99 -1.30
N VAL A 31 -6.37 -7.43 -0.78
CA VAL A 31 -5.47 -8.11 0.15
C VAL A 31 -5.23 -7.26 1.40
N ASP A 32 -6.00 -7.56 2.46
CA ASP A 32 -5.94 -7.00 3.83
C ASP A 32 -6.82 -7.88 4.75
N CYS A 33 -6.55 -8.15 6.03
CA CYS A 33 -5.36 -7.92 6.85
C CYS A 33 -5.49 -8.85 8.10
N ILE A 34 -4.40 -9.46 8.57
CA ILE A 34 -4.26 -10.23 9.84
C ILE A 34 -5.06 -11.54 9.96
N VAL A 35 -4.36 -12.58 10.40
CA VAL A 35 -4.82 -13.98 10.43
C VAL A 35 -5.36 -14.40 11.80
N ASN A 36 -6.47 -15.15 11.76
CA ASN A 36 -7.09 -15.94 12.83
C ASN A 36 -7.68 -15.27 14.08
N ASP A 37 -7.27 -14.09 14.51
CA ASP A 37 -7.86 -13.48 15.72
C ASP A 37 -9.21 -12.79 15.47
N GLU A 38 -10.09 -12.81 16.49
CA GLU A 38 -11.24 -11.92 16.53
C GLU A 38 -10.77 -10.52 16.94
N VAL A 39 -10.93 -9.55 16.04
CA VAL A 39 -10.58 -8.15 16.29
C VAL A 39 -11.34 -7.64 17.51
N ARG A 40 -10.63 -7.41 18.62
CA ARG A 40 -11.20 -6.84 19.84
C ARG A 40 -11.36 -5.33 19.67
N TYR A 41 -12.61 -4.88 19.64
CA TYR A 41 -12.94 -3.45 19.52
C TYR A 41 -13.00 -2.79 20.91
N PRO A 42 -12.19 -1.75 21.18
CA PRO A 42 -12.32 -0.93 22.37
C PRO A 42 -13.73 -0.31 22.53
N ARG A 43 -14.20 -0.23 23.79
CA ARG A 43 -15.57 0.23 24.12
C ARG A 43 -15.86 1.70 23.80
N PHE A 44 -14.83 2.50 23.49
CA PHE A 44 -14.98 3.91 23.11
C PHE A 44 -15.30 4.11 21.62
N LEU A 45 -15.19 3.07 20.79
CA LEU A 45 -15.51 3.14 19.37
C LEU A 45 -17.03 3.15 19.14
N SER A 46 -17.48 3.96 18.19
CA SER A 46 -18.90 4.01 17.83
C SER A 46 -19.36 2.75 17.08
N SER A 47 -20.67 2.50 17.08
CA SER A 47 -21.32 1.43 16.32
C SER A 47 -21.00 1.47 14.83
N GLU A 48 -20.86 2.68 14.27
CA GLU A 48 -20.58 2.94 12.86
C GLU A 48 -19.11 2.63 12.54
N ALA A 49 -18.17 3.10 13.38
CA ALA A 49 -16.75 2.81 13.25
C ALA A 49 -16.47 1.30 13.33
N ILE A 50 -17.03 0.62 14.35
CA ILE A 50 -16.98 -0.84 14.48
C ILE A 50 -17.65 -1.51 13.27
N GLY A 51 -18.76 -0.96 12.79
CA GLY A 51 -19.48 -1.46 11.61
C GLY A 51 -18.65 -1.41 10.32
N VAL A 52 -17.89 -0.33 10.10
CA VAL A 52 -16.98 -0.19 8.96
C VAL A 52 -15.79 -1.15 9.10
N MET A 53 -15.11 -1.16 10.26
CA MET A 53 -13.98 -2.07 10.50
C MET A 53 -14.38 -3.55 10.35
N ARG A 54 -15.55 -3.97 10.84
CA ARG A 54 -16.06 -5.35 10.65
C ARG A 54 -16.40 -5.71 9.21
N ARG A 55 -16.58 -4.73 8.32
CA ARG A 55 -16.84 -4.96 6.89
C ARG A 55 -15.54 -4.95 6.07
N LEU A 56 -14.55 -4.14 6.48
CA LEU A 56 -13.19 -4.15 5.92
C LEU A 56 -12.38 -5.38 6.35
N LEU A 57 -12.45 -5.78 7.62
CA LEU A 57 -11.70 -6.92 8.18
C LEU A 57 -12.47 -8.25 8.01
N ARG A 58 -13.09 -8.45 6.84
CA ARG A 58 -13.78 -9.71 6.51
C ARG A 58 -12.79 -10.71 5.92
N ARG A 59 -12.73 -11.91 6.53
CA ARG A 59 -11.89 -13.04 6.09
C ARG A 59 -12.18 -13.46 4.65
N ASN A 60 -13.45 -13.54 4.24
CA ASN A 60 -13.80 -13.82 2.85
C ASN A 60 -13.64 -12.52 2.01
N PRO A 61 -12.75 -12.48 1.00
CA PRO A 61 -12.46 -11.28 0.22
C PRO A 61 -13.64 -10.84 -0.64
N GLU A 62 -14.44 -11.74 -1.22
CA GLU A 62 -15.61 -11.39 -2.04
C GLU A 62 -16.69 -10.65 -1.23
N ARG A 63 -16.72 -10.85 0.09
CA ARG A 63 -17.66 -10.19 1.00
C ARG A 63 -17.07 -8.95 1.65
N ARG A 64 -15.79 -8.63 1.44
CA ARG A 64 -15.07 -7.50 2.03
C ARG A 64 -15.57 -6.17 1.47
N LEU A 65 -15.62 -5.13 2.29
CA LEU A 65 -15.93 -3.77 1.81
C LEU A 65 -14.81 -3.31 0.87
N GLY A 66 -15.18 -2.71 -0.28
CA GLY A 66 -14.26 -2.41 -1.38
C GLY A 66 -14.20 -3.48 -2.49
N SER A 67 -14.62 -4.73 -2.23
CA SER A 67 -14.58 -5.81 -3.22
C SER A 67 -15.69 -5.78 -4.29
N GLY A 68 -16.37 -4.66 -4.48
CA GLY A 68 -17.44 -4.50 -5.46
C GLY A 68 -17.14 -3.41 -6.47
N GLU A 69 -17.82 -3.45 -7.62
CA GLU A 69 -17.59 -2.59 -8.79
C GLU A 69 -17.54 -1.07 -8.51
N LYS A 70 -18.16 -0.60 -7.42
CA LYS A 70 -18.23 0.83 -7.05
C LYS A 70 -17.09 1.33 -6.15
N ASP A 71 -16.21 0.44 -5.68
CA ASP A 71 -15.00 0.71 -4.89
C ASP A 71 -15.09 1.93 -3.93
N ALA A 72 -14.18 2.92 -4.05
CA ALA A 72 -14.03 4.08 -3.17
C ALA A 72 -14.45 5.41 -3.86
N GLU A 73 -15.36 5.35 -4.83
CA GLU A 73 -15.83 6.54 -5.58
C GLU A 73 -16.78 7.44 -4.78
N GLU A 74 -16.28 8.18 -3.78
CA GLU A 74 -16.89 9.46 -3.35
C GLU A 74 -15.97 10.35 -2.47
N ARG A 75 -14.88 10.89 -3.04
CA ARG A 75 -14.03 11.88 -2.35
C ARG A 75 -14.60 13.31 -2.41
N LYS A 76 -15.62 13.60 -1.58
CA LYS A 76 -16.23 14.94 -1.46
C LYS A 76 -16.18 15.55 -0.04
N VAL A 77 -15.53 14.89 0.91
CA VAL A 77 -15.43 15.34 2.32
C VAL A 77 -14.06 16.00 2.54
N PRO A 78 -13.98 17.21 3.15
CA PRO A 78 -12.70 17.81 3.53
C PRO A 78 -11.99 16.96 4.59
N PRO A 79 -10.65 16.86 4.56
CA PRO A 79 -9.92 16.04 5.51
C PRO A 79 -10.06 16.59 6.95
N PRO A 80 -10.23 15.73 7.97
CA PRO A 80 -10.41 16.16 9.37
C PRO A 80 -9.11 16.69 10.00
N PHE A 81 -7.97 16.47 9.34
CA PHE A 81 -6.66 16.97 9.72
C PHE A 81 -5.96 17.51 8.46
N VAL A 82 -5.40 18.72 8.55
CA VAL A 82 -4.54 19.32 7.53
C VAL A 82 -3.17 19.49 8.17
N PRO A 83 -2.09 18.89 7.63
CA PRO A 83 -0.76 19.04 8.19
C PRO A 83 -0.28 20.48 8.07
N THR A 84 0.51 20.94 9.04
CA THR A 84 1.21 22.22 8.96
C THR A 84 2.35 22.09 7.95
N ILE A 85 2.47 23.06 7.04
CA ILE A 85 3.53 23.14 6.03
C ILE A 85 4.11 24.55 6.09
N GLY A 86 5.38 24.67 6.48
CA GLY A 86 6.11 25.94 6.62
C GLY A 86 6.60 26.53 5.29
N GLY A 87 6.68 25.72 4.23
CA GLY A 87 7.14 26.17 2.91
C GLY A 87 7.26 25.02 1.89
N LYS A 88 7.72 25.34 0.68
CA LYS A 88 7.86 24.38 -0.43
C LYS A 88 8.86 23.24 -0.15
N GLU A 89 9.85 23.50 0.70
CA GLU A 89 10.95 22.59 1.03
C GLU A 89 10.84 22.07 2.49
N ASP A 90 9.65 22.20 3.10
CA ASP A 90 9.41 21.73 4.46
C ASP A 90 9.34 20.20 4.52
N VAL A 91 10.26 19.61 5.29
CA VAL A 91 10.36 18.17 5.52
C VAL A 91 9.98 17.76 6.95
N SER A 92 9.42 18.66 7.76
CA SER A 92 9.09 18.43 9.18
C SER A 92 8.02 17.35 9.45
N ASN A 93 7.29 16.92 8.41
CA ASN A 93 6.32 15.83 8.47
C ASN A 93 6.93 14.45 8.11
N PHE A 94 8.24 14.37 7.89
CA PHE A 94 9.01 13.14 7.69
C PHE A 94 9.94 12.88 8.88
N ASP A 95 10.46 11.65 9.00
CA ASP A 95 11.37 11.32 10.10
C ASP A 95 12.70 12.11 10.00
N VAL A 96 13.21 12.54 11.15
CA VAL A 96 14.49 13.22 11.26
C VAL A 96 15.66 12.29 10.94
N GLU A 97 15.50 10.98 11.15
CA GLU A 97 16.52 9.97 10.80
C GLU A 97 16.93 10.07 9.32
N PHE A 98 15.95 10.21 8.42
CA PHE A 98 16.21 10.32 6.98
C PHE A 98 16.49 11.75 6.51
N THR A 99 15.82 12.75 7.09
CA THR A 99 15.95 14.15 6.63
C THR A 99 17.22 14.84 7.11
N ALA A 100 17.92 14.26 8.08
CA ALA A 100 19.27 14.67 8.50
C ALA A 100 20.40 14.09 7.63
N GLU A 101 20.12 13.09 6.78
CA GLU A 101 21.12 12.52 5.87
C GLU A 101 21.36 13.40 4.63
N ALA A 102 22.55 13.26 4.03
CA ALA A 102 22.87 13.97 2.79
C ALA A 102 22.11 13.37 1.60
N PRO A 103 21.41 14.17 0.77
CA PRO A 103 20.64 13.67 -0.38
C PRO A 103 21.58 13.28 -1.53
N THR A 104 22.15 12.08 -1.45
CA THR A 104 23.11 11.54 -2.42
C THR A 104 22.75 10.14 -2.89
N LEU A 105 23.10 9.81 -4.14
CA LEU A 105 22.96 8.45 -4.66
C LEU A 105 24.13 7.60 -4.17
N THR A 106 23.88 6.75 -3.18
CA THR A 106 24.86 5.79 -2.68
C THR A 106 25.26 4.82 -3.80
N PRO A 107 26.56 4.72 -4.16
CA PRO A 107 27.01 3.83 -5.23
C PRO A 107 26.82 2.35 -4.84
N PRO A 108 26.58 1.44 -5.81
CA PRO A 108 26.47 0.01 -5.54
C PRO A 108 27.70 -0.55 -4.82
N ARG A 109 27.46 -1.45 -3.85
CA ARG A 109 28.54 -2.14 -3.10
C ARG A 109 29.49 -2.90 -4.04
N GLU A 110 28.92 -3.57 -5.03
CA GLU A 110 29.68 -4.22 -6.11
C GLU A 110 29.85 -3.25 -7.28
N ARG A 111 31.09 -2.88 -7.58
CA ARG A 111 31.44 -2.02 -8.74
C ARG A 111 31.39 -2.78 -10.07
N ARG A 112 30.49 -3.76 -10.23
CA ARG A 112 30.34 -4.51 -11.49
C ARG A 112 29.53 -3.67 -12.47
N THR A 113 30.18 -3.21 -13.53
CA THR A 113 29.48 -2.58 -14.65
C THR A 113 28.49 -3.57 -15.27
N LEU A 114 27.23 -3.16 -15.43
CA LEU A 114 26.23 -3.97 -16.13
C LEU A 114 26.62 -4.16 -17.60
N SER A 115 26.45 -5.37 -18.11
CA SER A 115 26.60 -5.65 -19.53
C SER A 115 25.44 -5.01 -20.32
N ARG A 116 25.61 -4.82 -21.63
CA ARG A 116 24.56 -4.27 -22.50
C ARG A 116 23.24 -5.03 -22.38
N LYS A 117 23.30 -6.37 -22.35
CA LYS A 117 22.14 -7.26 -22.19
C LYS A 117 21.41 -7.06 -20.86
N GLU A 118 22.13 -6.69 -19.80
CA GLU A 118 21.53 -6.40 -18.48
C GLU A 118 20.93 -4.98 -18.45
N GLN A 119 21.53 -4.02 -19.15
CA GLN A 119 20.93 -2.68 -19.36
C GLN A 119 19.64 -2.77 -20.20
N ASP A 120 19.59 -3.67 -21.18
CA ASP A 120 18.40 -3.90 -22.02
C ASP A 120 17.16 -4.35 -21.21
N TYR A 121 17.32 -4.82 -19.95
CA TYR A 121 16.20 -5.09 -19.04
C TYR A 121 15.47 -3.83 -18.56
N PHE A 122 16.10 -2.65 -18.65
CA PHE A 122 15.54 -1.36 -18.23
C PHE A 122 15.13 -0.47 -19.42
N LYS A 123 15.15 -1.00 -20.65
CA LYS A 123 14.95 -0.22 -21.90
C LYS A 123 13.63 0.55 -21.99
N ASP A 124 12.59 0.09 -21.27
CA ASP A 124 11.24 0.65 -21.24
C ASP A 124 10.90 1.29 -19.87
N PHE A 125 11.92 1.67 -19.08
CA PHE A 125 11.75 2.22 -17.72
C PHE A 125 11.43 3.71 -17.68
N ASP A 126 11.97 4.49 -18.64
CA ASP A 126 11.81 5.95 -18.66
C ASP A 126 10.36 6.35 -18.98
N TYR A 127 9.79 7.23 -18.16
CA TYR A 127 8.42 7.72 -18.27
C TYR A 127 8.33 9.22 -18.00
N VAL A 128 7.49 9.91 -18.77
CA VAL A 128 7.11 11.32 -18.58
C VAL A 128 5.59 11.41 -18.66
N SER A 129 4.98 12.22 -17.80
CA SER A 129 3.53 12.45 -17.83
C SER A 129 3.19 13.64 -18.74
N ASP A 130 2.07 13.55 -19.47
CA ASP A 130 1.53 14.64 -20.30
C ASP A 130 1.04 15.85 -19.47
N LEU A 131 1.11 15.78 -18.14
CA LEU A 131 0.74 16.80 -17.17
C LEU A 131 1.95 17.59 -16.59
N CYS A 132 3.17 17.31 -17.09
CA CYS A 132 4.41 17.97 -16.65
C CYS A 132 4.67 19.30 -17.37
#